data_AF-A0A851A273-F1
#
_entry.id   AF-A0A851A273-F1
#
_cell.length_a   1.000
_cell.length_b   1.000
_cell.length_c   1.000
_cell.angle_alpha   90.00
_cell.angle_beta   90.00
_cell.angle_gamma   90.00
#
_symmetry.space_group_name_H-M   'P 1'
#
loop_
_entity.id
_entity.type
_entity.pdbx_description
1 polymer ?
#
loop_
_entity_poly.entity_id
_entity_poly.type
_entity_poly.pdbx_seq_one_letter_code
_entity_poly.pdbx_strand_id
1 'polypeptide(L)'
;MAPTVPLALLALVALLAPGLGVAFPSCDYPVHLWCSSWEIAVACQAESHCANLSRPAAAPVELSLYYESLCPACRWFLIQELFTAWLLLPAEALNITLVPYGNAEEKNVSGKWHFQCQHGPEECLGNMIETCLMHEAQNFSTYFPVIFCLESGSSVTKNLEA
;
A
#
# COMPACT_ATOMS: atom_id res chain seq x y z
N MET A 1 31.14 21.10 15.36
CA MET A 1 30.70 20.98 16.76
C MET A 1 29.55 21.97 16.94
N ALA A 2 28.31 21.51 16.77
CA ALA A 2 27.13 22.35 16.93
C ALA A 2 26.69 22.30 18.41
N PRO A 3 26.28 23.43 19.01
CA PRO A 3 25.87 23.44 20.40
C PRO A 3 24.49 22.79 20.52
N THR A 4 24.40 21.74 21.34
CA THR A 4 23.14 21.11 21.76
C THR A 4 22.40 22.07 22.69
N VAL A 5 21.31 22.67 22.20
CA VAL A 5 20.35 23.39 23.04
C VAL A 5 19.51 22.35 23.79
N PRO A 6 19.46 22.37 25.13
CA PRO A 6 18.74 21.35 25.90
C PRO A 6 17.24 21.46 25.63
N LEU A 7 16.61 20.34 25.22
CA LEU A 7 15.18 20.22 24.93
C LEU A 7 14.25 20.76 26.03
N ALA A 8 14.72 20.89 27.27
CA ALA A 8 13.95 21.37 28.40
C ALA A 8 13.52 22.85 28.30
N LEU A 9 14.20 23.68 27.47
CA LEU A 9 13.87 25.10 27.32
C LEU A 9 12.76 25.39 26.29
N LEU A 10 12.50 24.47 25.35
CA LEU A 10 11.40 24.62 24.39
C LEU A 10 10.02 24.32 25.02
N ALA A 11 9.98 23.48 26.07
CA ALA A 11 8.72 23.10 26.73
C ALA A 11 8.13 24.21 27.63
N LEU A 12 8.93 25.19 28.04
CA LEU A 12 8.50 26.25 28.97
C LEU A 12 7.84 27.47 28.29
N VAL A 13 7.98 27.62 26.97
CA VAL A 13 7.31 28.72 26.23
C VAL A 13 5.85 28.39 25.91
N ALA A 14 5.47 27.10 25.90
CA ALA A 14 4.11 26.67 25.57
C ALA A 14 3.09 26.86 26.71
N LEU A 15 3.53 27.16 27.94
CA LEU A 15 2.66 27.24 29.13
C LEU A 15 2.32 28.67 29.56
N LEU A 16 2.76 29.70 28.84
CA LEU A 16 2.53 31.13 29.19
C LEU A 16 1.80 31.95 28.12
N ALA A 17 1.26 31.32 27.08
CA ALA A 17 0.32 31.97 26.17
C ALA A 17 -1.12 31.54 26.53
N PRO A 18 -1.84 32.29 27.38
CA PRO A 18 -3.28 32.07 27.53
C PRO A 18 -3.94 32.41 26.19
N GLY A 19 -4.44 31.40 25.50
CA GLY A 19 -5.43 31.58 24.43
C GLY A 19 -4.92 32.26 23.16
N LEU A 20 -3.86 31.74 22.52
CA LEU A 20 -3.94 31.65 21.06
C LEU A 20 -4.91 30.51 20.74
N GLY A 21 -6.21 30.80 20.88
CA GLY A 21 -7.19 30.09 20.07
C GLY A 21 -6.70 30.26 18.64
N VAL A 22 -6.32 29.16 18.00
CA VAL A 22 -6.12 29.16 16.56
C VAL A 22 -7.47 29.62 16.02
N ALA A 23 -7.56 30.86 15.55
CA ALA A 23 -8.76 31.31 14.87
C ALA A 23 -8.90 30.35 13.69
N PHE A 24 -9.89 29.46 13.77
CA PHE A 24 -10.28 28.68 12.60
C PHE A 24 -10.53 29.70 11.48
N PRO A 25 -10.04 29.43 10.25
CA PRO A 25 -10.25 30.35 9.15
C PRO A 25 -11.74 30.72 9.12
N SER A 26 -12.03 32.02 9.13
CA SER A 26 -13.42 32.46 8.96
C SER A 26 -13.92 31.85 7.66
N CYS A 27 -15.07 31.19 7.71
CA CYS A 27 -15.64 30.57 6.51
C CYS A 27 -15.97 31.69 5.52
N ASP A 28 -15.22 31.76 4.42
CA ASP A 28 -15.40 32.74 3.35
C ASP A 28 -16.63 32.41 2.46
N TYR A 29 -17.31 31.29 2.73
CA TYR A 29 -18.50 30.86 2.00
C TYR A 29 -19.80 31.37 2.64
N PRO A 30 -20.75 31.91 1.86
CA PRO A 30 -22.11 32.18 2.30
C PRO A 30 -22.79 30.93 2.88
N VAL A 31 -23.63 31.09 3.91
CA VAL A 31 -24.34 29.99 4.61
C VAL A 31 -25.11 29.07 3.65
N HIS A 32 -25.69 29.62 2.58
CA HIS A 32 -26.44 28.82 1.60
C HIS A 32 -25.56 27.86 0.79
N LEU A 33 -24.24 28.04 0.77
CA LEU A 33 -23.28 27.16 0.10
C LEU A 33 -22.66 26.13 1.05
N TRP A 34 -22.89 26.20 2.36
CA TRP A 34 -22.23 25.32 3.34
C TRP A 34 -22.46 23.83 3.08
N CYS A 35 -23.62 23.48 2.52
CA CYS A 35 -23.94 22.09 2.15
C CYS A 35 -23.84 21.79 0.64
N SER A 36 -23.14 22.63 -0.14
CA SER A 36 -23.02 22.44 -1.59
C SER A 36 -21.93 21.43 -1.99
N SER A 37 -20.93 21.19 -1.14
CA SER A 37 -19.95 20.13 -1.29
C SER A 37 -19.37 19.72 0.08
N TRP A 38 -18.74 18.54 0.15
CA TRP A 38 -18.07 18.09 1.38
C TRP A 38 -16.91 19.01 1.77
N GLU A 39 -16.16 19.53 0.79
CA GLU A 39 -15.03 20.43 0.98
C GLU A 39 -15.47 21.74 1.64
N ILE A 40 -16.60 22.29 1.19
CA ILE A 40 -17.15 23.53 1.77
C ILE A 40 -17.71 23.26 3.17
N ALA A 41 -18.40 22.14 3.37
CA ALA A 41 -18.91 21.76 4.70
C ALA A 41 -17.76 21.62 5.72
N VAL A 42 -16.64 21.01 5.33
CA VAL A 42 -15.43 20.89 6.18
C VAL A 42 -14.75 22.24 6.41
N ALA A 43 -14.59 23.05 5.36
CA ALA A 43 -14.00 24.38 5.49
C ALA A 43 -14.79 25.29 6.45
N CYS A 44 -16.11 25.06 6.57
CA CYS A 44 -17.01 25.84 7.40
C CYS A 44 -17.49 25.10 8.66
N GLN A 45 -16.93 23.93 8.98
CA GLN A 45 -17.28 23.11 10.14
C GLN A 45 -18.80 22.81 10.26
N ALA A 46 -19.45 22.64 9.11
CA ALA A 46 -20.89 22.45 8.97
C ALA A 46 -21.28 21.00 8.61
N GLU A 47 -20.33 20.06 8.64
CA GLU A 47 -20.52 18.67 8.19
C GLU A 47 -21.65 17.98 8.95
N SER A 48 -21.74 18.22 10.26
CA SER A 48 -22.79 17.67 11.14
C SER A 48 -24.19 18.15 10.78
N HIS A 49 -24.31 19.27 10.06
CA HIS A 49 -25.58 19.88 9.65
C HIS A 49 -25.97 19.55 8.21
N CYS A 50 -25.09 18.90 7.43
CA CYS A 50 -25.33 18.59 6.02
C CYS A 50 -25.62 17.09 5.81
N ALA A 51 -26.78 16.64 6.29
CA ALA A 51 -27.18 15.22 6.31
C ALA A 51 -27.20 14.51 4.94
N ASN A 52 -27.31 15.25 3.84
CA ASN A 52 -27.37 14.71 2.47
C ASN A 52 -26.02 14.76 1.73
N LEU A 53 -24.93 15.20 2.38
CA LEU A 53 -23.61 15.17 1.74
C LEU A 53 -23.02 13.76 1.81
N SER A 54 -22.75 13.19 0.65
CA SER A 54 -21.92 12.00 0.53
C SER A 54 -20.47 12.41 0.76
N ARG A 55 -19.79 11.77 1.72
CA ARG A 55 -18.34 11.92 1.84
C ARG A 55 -17.71 11.41 0.53
N PRO A 56 -16.85 12.18 -0.14
CA PRO A 56 -16.14 11.67 -1.31
C PRO A 56 -15.34 10.45 -0.89
N ALA A 57 -15.37 9.41 -1.73
CA ALA A 57 -14.54 8.23 -1.51
C ALA A 57 -13.07 8.67 -1.44
N ALA A 58 -12.37 8.23 -0.41
CA ALA A 58 -10.93 8.44 -0.34
C ALA A 58 -10.26 7.68 -1.48
N ALA A 59 -9.13 8.19 -1.97
CA ALA A 59 -8.31 7.45 -2.90
C ALA A 59 -7.82 6.13 -2.24
N PRO A 60 -7.67 5.04 -3.02
CA PRO A 60 -7.11 3.79 -2.50
C PRO A 60 -5.69 4.03 -1.99
N VAL A 61 -5.28 3.23 -1.01
CA VAL A 61 -3.89 3.16 -0.60
C VAL A 61 -3.13 2.33 -1.62
N GLU A 62 -2.12 2.95 -2.23
CA GLU A 62 -1.19 2.29 -3.15
C GLU A 62 -0.21 1.41 -2.36
N LEU A 63 -0.19 0.11 -2.65
CA LEU A 63 0.70 -0.87 -2.02
C LEU A 63 1.44 -1.66 -3.09
N SER A 64 2.76 -1.67 -3.05
CA SER A 64 3.59 -2.51 -3.92
C SER A 64 4.39 -3.51 -3.10
N LEU A 65 4.21 -4.80 -3.36
CA LEU A 65 4.98 -5.88 -2.75
C LEU A 65 6.05 -6.37 -3.73
N TYR A 66 7.31 -6.13 -3.38
CA TYR A 66 8.47 -6.70 -4.06
C TYR A 66 8.92 -7.93 -3.27
N TYR A 67 8.94 -9.10 -3.92
CA TYR A 67 9.13 -10.37 -3.21
C TYR A 67 9.79 -11.45 -4.08
N GLU A 68 10.13 -12.57 -3.45
CA GLU A 68 10.73 -13.76 -4.08
C GLU A 68 9.88 -14.98 -3.75
N SER A 69 9.63 -15.84 -4.73
CA SER A 69 8.70 -16.96 -4.60
C SER A 69 9.12 -18.04 -3.60
N LEU A 70 10.39 -18.04 -3.16
CA LEU A 70 10.91 -18.98 -2.15
C LEU A 70 11.38 -18.30 -0.86
N CYS A 71 11.26 -16.98 -0.74
CA CYS A 71 11.62 -16.27 0.49
C CYS A 71 10.57 -16.52 1.59
N PRO A 72 10.93 -17.13 2.75
CA PRO A 72 9.94 -17.49 3.77
C PRO A 72 9.15 -16.31 4.34
N ALA A 73 9.81 -15.16 4.54
CA ALA A 73 9.16 -13.96 5.06
C ALA A 73 8.21 -13.32 4.05
N CYS A 74 8.60 -13.31 2.76
CA CYS A 74 7.75 -12.86 1.66
C CYS A 74 6.45 -13.66 1.59
N ARG A 75 6.57 -14.99 1.62
CA ARG A 75 5.43 -15.92 1.60
C ARG A 75 4.51 -15.71 2.78
N TRP A 76 5.08 -15.62 3.98
CA TRP A 76 4.29 -15.37 5.19
C TRP A 76 3.51 -14.06 5.10
N PHE A 77 4.16 -12.97 4.69
CA PHE A 77 3.50 -11.67 4.52
C PHE A 77 2.41 -11.73 3.44
N LEU A 78 2.69 -12.30 2.27
CA LEU A 78 1.72 -12.39 1.17
C LEU A 78 0.46 -13.16 1.61
N ILE A 79 0.63 -14.30 2.26
CA ILE A 79 -0.44 -15.23 2.61
C ILE A 79 -1.22 -14.77 3.84
N GLN A 80 -0.52 -14.37 4.91
CA GLN A 80 -1.14 -14.10 6.22
C GLN A 80 -1.58 -12.64 6.35
N GLU A 81 -0.83 -11.70 5.78
CA GLU A 81 -1.09 -10.27 5.94
C GLU A 81 -1.81 -9.70 4.72
N LEU A 82 -1.16 -9.71 3.56
CA LEU A 82 -1.65 -9.00 2.38
C LEU A 82 -2.93 -9.61 1.81
N PHE A 83 -2.96 -10.93 1.63
CA PHE A 83 -4.15 -11.61 1.11
C PHE A 83 -5.35 -11.50 2.07
N THR A 84 -5.10 -11.60 3.39
CA THR A 84 -6.12 -11.37 4.41
C THR A 84 -6.66 -9.94 4.37
N ALA A 85 -5.79 -8.93 4.27
CA ALA A 85 -6.20 -7.55 4.15
C ALA A 85 -7.05 -7.31 2.88
N TRP A 86 -6.65 -7.88 1.75
CA TRP A 86 -7.40 -7.79 0.49
C TRP A 86 -8.81 -8.39 0.57
N LEU A 87 -9.00 -9.47 1.33
CA LEU A 87 -10.31 -10.09 1.53
C LEU A 87 -11.22 -9.32 2.50
N LEU A 88 -10.64 -8.68 3.51
CA LEU A 88 -11.41 -8.06 4.61
C LEU A 88 -11.72 -6.58 4.38
N LEU A 89 -10.88 -5.87 3.62
CA LEU A 89 -11.07 -4.46 3.34
C LEU A 89 -12.07 -4.25 2.18
N PRO A 90 -12.74 -3.09 2.12
CA PRO A 90 -13.52 -2.70 0.95
C PRO A 90 -12.67 -2.77 -0.33
N ALA A 91 -13.27 -3.14 -1.46
CA ALA A 91 -12.56 -3.35 -2.72
C ALA A 91 -11.82 -2.09 -3.22
N GLU A 92 -12.26 -0.91 -2.79
CA GLU A 92 -11.72 0.40 -3.15
C GLU A 92 -10.64 0.88 -2.18
N ALA A 93 -10.33 0.12 -1.11
CA ALA A 93 -9.42 0.56 -0.06
C ALA A 93 -7.94 0.42 -0.46
N LEU A 94 -7.60 -0.61 -1.23
CA LEU A 94 -6.22 -0.92 -1.62
C LEU A 94 -6.09 -1.03 -3.14
N ASN A 95 -5.02 -0.44 -3.68
CA ASN A 95 -4.55 -0.71 -5.03
C ASN A 95 -3.20 -1.43 -4.93
N ILE A 96 -3.19 -2.73 -5.23
CA ILE A 96 -2.06 -3.62 -4.96
C ILE A 96 -1.30 -3.92 -6.25
N THR A 97 0.02 -3.76 -6.21
CA THR A 97 0.94 -4.21 -7.24
C THR A 97 1.87 -5.29 -6.68
N LEU A 98 2.02 -6.40 -7.40
CA LEU A 98 2.93 -7.49 -7.07
C LEU A 98 4.14 -7.44 -8.00
N VAL A 99 5.35 -7.64 -7.46
CA VAL A 99 6.60 -7.64 -8.24
C VAL A 99 7.46 -8.83 -7.79
N PRO A 100 7.26 -10.02 -8.39
CA PRO A 100 8.07 -11.21 -8.11
C PRO A 100 9.45 -11.07 -8.77
N TYR A 101 10.43 -10.63 -7.99
CA TYR A 101 11.82 -10.44 -8.40
C TYR A 101 12.74 -10.42 -7.17
N GLY A 102 12.41 -9.55 -6.20
CA GLY A 102 13.09 -9.43 -4.91
C GLY A 102 14.60 -9.21 -5.04
N ASN A 103 15.41 -10.07 -4.43
CA ASN A 103 16.87 -9.98 -4.47
C ASN A 103 17.51 -10.71 -5.66
N ALA A 104 16.75 -11.06 -6.70
CA ALA A 104 17.33 -11.61 -7.91
C ALA A 104 18.34 -10.63 -8.54
N GLU A 105 19.41 -11.16 -9.10
CA GLU A 105 20.37 -10.41 -9.90
C GLU A 105 20.20 -10.76 -11.37
N GLU A 106 20.33 -9.77 -12.25
CA GLU A 106 20.28 -9.98 -13.70
C GLU A 106 21.61 -9.66 -14.38
N LYS A 107 21.92 -10.41 -15.44
CA LYS A 107 23.07 -10.18 -16.30
C LYS A 107 22.65 -10.32 -17.75
N ASN A 108 23.03 -9.34 -18.57
CA ASN A 108 22.88 -9.45 -20.01
C ASN A 108 24.08 -10.20 -20.61
N VAL A 109 23.84 -11.39 -21.14
CA VAL A 109 24.84 -12.21 -21.82
C VAL A 109 24.42 -12.34 -23.29
N SER A 110 25.17 -11.71 -24.18
CA SER A 110 24.93 -11.77 -25.63
C SER A 110 23.50 -11.39 -26.06
N GLY A 111 22.93 -10.37 -25.41
CA GLY A 111 21.58 -9.88 -25.71
C GLY A 111 20.44 -10.63 -25.01
N LYS A 112 20.75 -11.58 -24.13
CA LYS A 112 19.77 -12.32 -23.33
C LYS A 112 19.95 -12.02 -21.85
N TRP A 113 18.84 -11.79 -21.16
CA TRP A 113 18.84 -11.63 -19.71
C TRP A 113 18.92 -12.99 -19.03
N HIS A 114 19.86 -13.12 -18.09
CA HIS A 114 20.02 -14.26 -17.21
C HIS A 114 19.80 -13.80 -15.78
N PHE A 115 18.99 -14.54 -15.04
CA PHE A 115 18.63 -14.24 -13.67
C PHE A 115 19.28 -15.23 -12.71
N GLN A 116 19.80 -14.73 -11.60
CA GLN A 116 20.33 -15.50 -10.48
C GLN A 116 19.56 -15.14 -9.22
N CYS A 117 18.99 -16.16 -8.58
CA CYS A 117 18.14 -16.03 -7.40
C CYS A 117 18.86 -16.56 -6.15
N GLN A 118 18.46 -16.10 -4.96
CA GLN A 118 19.09 -16.47 -3.70
C GLN A 118 18.80 -17.92 -3.29
N HIS A 119 17.59 -18.40 -3.54
CA HIS A 119 17.15 -19.76 -3.23
C HIS A 119 17.27 -20.69 -4.45
N GLY A 120 18.12 -20.35 -5.42
CA GLY A 120 18.47 -21.19 -6.56
C GLY A 120 17.50 -21.10 -7.75
N PRO A 121 17.63 -21.99 -8.75
CA PRO A 121 16.89 -21.88 -10.00
C PRO A 121 15.38 -22.11 -9.85
N GLU A 122 14.93 -22.81 -8.80
CA GLU A 122 13.51 -23.02 -8.54
C GLU A 122 12.80 -21.71 -8.17
N GLU A 123 13.45 -20.82 -7.42
CA GLU A 123 12.93 -19.47 -7.14
C GLU A 123 12.82 -18.65 -8.42
N CYS A 124 13.87 -18.64 -9.24
CA CYS A 124 13.84 -17.93 -10.52
C CYS A 124 12.72 -18.43 -11.44
N LEU A 125 12.48 -19.75 -11.47
CA LEU A 125 11.36 -20.33 -12.19
C LEU A 125 10.01 -19.91 -11.59
N GLY A 126 9.87 -19.91 -10.26
CA GLY A 126 8.68 -19.44 -9.55
C GLY A 126 8.37 -17.97 -9.83
N ASN A 127 9.36 -17.07 -9.68
CA ASN A 127 9.24 -15.65 -10.00
C ASN A 127 8.77 -15.44 -11.46
N MET A 128 9.32 -16.22 -12.40
CA MET A 128 8.93 -16.16 -13.81
C MET A 128 7.51 -16.69 -14.04
N ILE A 129 7.11 -17.79 -13.41
CA ILE A 129 5.75 -18.34 -13.51
C ILE A 129 4.73 -17.32 -13.01
N GLU A 130 4.96 -16.71 -11.86
CA GLU A 130 4.06 -15.70 -11.30
C GLU A 130 3.99 -14.45 -12.18
N THR A 131 5.12 -14.01 -12.73
CA THR A 131 5.17 -12.91 -13.72
C THR A 131 4.35 -13.24 -14.98
N CYS A 132 4.51 -14.44 -15.53
CA CYS A 132 3.75 -14.90 -16.70
C CYS A 132 2.27 -15.01 -16.40
N LEU A 133 1.89 -15.55 -15.24
CA LEU A 133 0.49 -15.63 -14.80
C LEU A 133 -0.15 -14.24 -14.73
N MET A 134 0.56 -13.25 -14.18
CA MET A 134 0.08 -11.86 -14.15
C MET A 134 -0.09 -11.28 -15.55
N HIS A 135 0.85 -11.55 -16.46
CA HIS A 135 0.79 -11.11 -17.86
C HIS A 135 -0.42 -11.69 -18.60
N GLU A 136 -0.64 -12.99 -18.47
CA GLU A 136 -1.70 -13.71 -19.19
C GLU A 136 -3.08 -13.46 -18.59
N ALA A 137 -3.21 -13.50 -17.26
CA ALA A 137 -4.51 -13.34 -16.61
C ALA A 137 -4.99 -11.88 -16.61
N GLN A 138 -4.06 -10.91 -16.53
CA GLN A 138 -4.26 -9.45 -16.48
C GLN A 138 -5.09 -8.91 -15.30
N ASN A 139 -6.14 -9.62 -14.89
CA ASN A 139 -7.05 -9.25 -13.83
C ASN A 139 -6.48 -9.66 -12.46
N PHE A 140 -6.27 -8.67 -11.59
CA PHE A 140 -5.76 -8.86 -10.23
C PHE A 140 -6.59 -9.87 -9.43
N SER A 141 -7.92 -9.77 -9.48
CA SER A 141 -8.84 -10.67 -8.79
C SER A 141 -8.81 -12.10 -9.33
N THR A 142 -8.16 -12.33 -10.47
CA THR A 142 -7.94 -13.66 -11.05
C THR A 142 -6.56 -14.21 -10.66
N TYR A 143 -5.47 -13.46 -10.88
CA TYR A 143 -4.14 -14.00 -10.61
C TYR A 143 -3.77 -14.00 -9.13
N PHE A 144 -4.25 -13.05 -8.32
CA PHE A 144 -3.80 -12.96 -6.93
C PHE A 144 -4.20 -14.17 -6.08
N PRO A 145 -5.44 -14.73 -6.19
CA PRO A 145 -5.79 -15.99 -5.54
C PRO A 145 -4.93 -17.18 -6.00
N VAL A 146 -4.51 -17.21 -7.26
CA VAL A 146 -3.64 -18.27 -7.79
C VAL A 146 -2.22 -18.13 -7.23
N ILE A 147 -1.67 -16.91 -7.19
CA ILE A 147 -0.37 -16.63 -6.54
C ILE A 147 -0.41 -17.00 -5.05
N PHE A 148 -1.48 -16.62 -4.33
CA PHE A 148 -1.69 -17.04 -2.94
C PHE A 148 -1.64 -18.58 -2.80
N CYS A 149 -2.27 -19.32 -3.71
CA CYS A 149 -2.26 -20.77 -3.69
C CYS A 149 -0.86 -21.36 -3.94
N LEU A 150 -0.15 -20.87 -4.96
CA LEU A 150 1.22 -21.26 -5.28
C LEU A 150 2.14 -21.03 -4.07
N GLU A 151 2.05 -19.83 -3.49
CA GLU A 151 2.87 -19.42 -2.35
C GLU A 151 2.50 -20.14 -1.05
N SER A 152 1.30 -20.70 -0.95
CA SER A 152 0.89 -21.55 0.19
C SER A 152 1.36 -23.00 0.07
N GLY A 153 1.79 -23.45 -1.12
CA GLY A 153 2.21 -24.82 -1.38
C GLY A 153 3.58 -25.17 -0.76
N SER A 154 3.87 -26.46 -0.57
CA SER A 154 5.21 -26.90 -0.13
C SER A 154 6.29 -26.65 -1.17
N SER A 155 5.92 -26.53 -2.45
CA SER A 155 6.75 -26.06 -3.55
C SER A 155 5.89 -25.25 -4.51
N VAL A 156 6.44 -24.15 -5.02
CA VAL A 156 5.81 -23.28 -6.02
C VAL A 156 5.75 -23.95 -7.39
N THR A 157 6.70 -24.85 -7.68
CA THR A 157 6.88 -25.42 -9.04
C THR A 157 6.39 -26.86 -9.17
N LYS A 158 6.56 -27.69 -8.13
CA LYS A 158 6.30 -29.14 -8.24
C LYS A 158 4.83 -29.52 -8.33
N ASN A 159 3.93 -28.64 -7.90
CA ASN A 159 2.49 -28.87 -8.02
C ASN A 159 1.99 -28.77 -9.48
N LEU A 160 2.84 -28.32 -10.42
CA LEU A 160 2.51 -28.17 -11.83
C LEU A 160 2.93 -29.38 -12.69
N GLU A 161 3.65 -30.36 -12.12
CA GLU A 161 4.17 -31.53 -12.84
C GLU A 161 3.19 -32.73 -12.85
N ALA A 162 1.92 -32.51 -12.51
CA ALA A 162 0.88 -33.56 -12.39
C ALA A 162 0.21 -33.93 -13.73
#